data_AF-A0A7C4UDN8-F1
#
_entry.id   AF-A0A7C4UDN8-F1
#
_cell.length_a   1.000
_cell.length_b   1.000
_cell.length_c   1.000
_cell.angle_alpha   90.00
_cell.angle_beta   90.00
_cell.angle_gamma   90.00
#
_symmetry.space_group_name_H-M   'P 1'
#
loop_
_entity.id
_entity.type
_entity.pdbx_description
1 polymer ?
#
loop_
_entity_poly.entity_id
_entity_poly.type
_entity_poly.pdbx_seq_one_letter_code
_entity_poly.pdbx_strand_id
1 'polypeptide(L)'
;MSVPTTIPFPTPPASPGTPPGYSHSVGFALLPEIVQWTAPAALVLSVILTFFPWNGIYPGGHGVYTQSAWGSLFGSYSTNPNGDKVLKFDTKDDKGKSLRDDVHTNWLMLLYLPGLLVTAVLAVLFTILPALKLKLPPPIQAYLPWRMALIAALSLLLTGILCLQSIRGFGLQNAVEAQIDLQFQKDREEAKTGEEIERFEMRRGAAKESLGLEQTTANRLAILLHFVAIIGAAGTVLMVRRSDKPPPRIEVMW
;
A
#
# COMPACT_ATOMS: atom_id res chain seq x y z
N MET A 1 7.88 -40.62 -37.15
CA MET A 1 7.56 -39.27 -36.64
C MET A 1 6.13 -39.29 -36.14
N SER A 2 5.93 -39.32 -34.82
CA SER A 2 4.61 -39.29 -34.19
C SER A 2 4.07 -37.86 -34.21
N VAL A 3 2.86 -37.68 -34.73
CA VAL A 3 2.14 -36.39 -34.75
C VAL A 3 1.86 -35.99 -33.30
N PRO A 4 2.18 -34.75 -32.87
CA PRO A 4 1.88 -34.30 -31.52
C PRO A 4 0.37 -34.31 -31.29
N THR A 5 -0.08 -35.15 -30.34
CA THR A 5 -1.47 -35.22 -29.89
C THR A 5 -1.88 -33.85 -29.37
N THR A 6 -2.73 -33.15 -30.12
CA THR A 6 -3.31 -31.88 -29.70
C THR A 6 -4.23 -32.16 -28.52
N ILE A 7 -3.85 -31.69 -27.32
CA ILE A 7 -4.72 -31.81 -26.14
C ILE A 7 -5.93 -30.90 -26.40
N PRO A 8 -7.17 -31.44 -26.47
CA PRO A 8 -8.34 -30.61 -26.70
C PRO A 8 -8.51 -29.64 -25.54
N PHE A 9 -8.64 -28.34 -25.86
CA PHE A 9 -9.02 -27.34 -24.86
C PHE A 9 -10.38 -27.72 -24.28
N PRO A 10 -10.56 -27.68 -22.94
CA PRO A 10 -11.85 -27.97 -22.33
C PRO A 10 -12.90 -27.00 -22.88
N THR A 11 -13.99 -27.56 -23.42
CA THR A 11 -15.10 -26.78 -23.95
C THR A 11 -15.65 -25.89 -22.83
N PRO A 12 -15.82 -24.58 -23.04
CA PRO A 12 -16.39 -23.71 -22.02
C PRO A 12 -17.77 -24.24 -21.60
N PRO A 13 -18.11 -24.25 -20.29
CA PRO A 13 -19.45 -24.61 -19.86
C PRO A 13 -20.47 -23.70 -20.54
N ALA A 14 -21.52 -24.30 -21.11
CA ALA A 14 -22.57 -23.60 -21.85
C ALA A 14 -23.07 -22.38 -21.05
N SER A 15 -23.22 -21.24 -21.72
CA SER A 15 -23.80 -20.05 -21.10
C SER A 15 -25.22 -20.37 -20.62
N PRO A 16 -25.60 -19.99 -19.39
CA PRO A 16 -26.98 -20.10 -18.96
C PRO A 16 -27.88 -19.33 -19.96
N GLY A 17 -29.04 -19.89 -20.28
CA GLY A 17 -29.98 -19.24 -21.20
C GLY A 17 -30.42 -17.88 -20.66
N THR A 18 -30.56 -16.88 -21.55
CA THR A 18 -31.06 -15.55 -21.19
C THR A 18 -32.44 -15.67 -20.51
N PRO A 19 -32.66 -15.09 -19.33
CA PRO A 19 -33.96 -15.15 -18.68
C PRO A 19 -35.04 -14.49 -19.55
N PRO A 20 -36.29 -15.02 -19.51
CA PRO A 20 -37.38 -14.44 -20.28
C PRO A 20 -37.62 -12.98 -19.87
N GLY A 21 -37.69 -12.08 -20.86
CA GLY A 21 -37.88 -10.64 -20.65
C GLY A 21 -36.62 -9.78 -20.83
N TYR A 22 -35.45 -10.39 -21.01
CA TYR A 22 -34.21 -9.69 -21.35
C TYR A 22 -33.79 -9.97 -22.79
N SER A 23 -33.33 -8.93 -23.48
CA SER A 23 -32.90 -9.02 -24.88
C SER A 23 -31.39 -9.22 -25.00
N HIS A 24 -30.64 -8.68 -24.03
CA HIS A 24 -29.20 -8.73 -23.99
C HIS A 24 -28.69 -9.09 -22.59
N SER A 25 -27.59 -9.85 -22.55
CA SER A 25 -26.83 -10.11 -21.33
C SER A 25 -25.34 -9.95 -21.63
N VAL A 26 -24.65 -9.24 -20.75
CA VAL A 26 -23.18 -9.17 -20.73
C VAL A 26 -22.72 -9.63 -19.36
N GLY A 27 -21.84 -10.63 -19.35
CA GLY A 27 -21.34 -11.24 -18.14
C GLY A 27 -19.84 -11.41 -18.13
N PHE A 28 -19.25 -11.33 -16.95
CA PHE A 28 -17.87 -11.72 -16.72
C PHE A 28 -17.80 -12.81 -15.66
N ALA A 29 -17.09 -13.89 -15.98
CA ALA A 29 -16.80 -14.96 -15.04
C ALA A 29 -15.54 -14.62 -14.25
N LEU A 30 -15.58 -14.75 -12.93
CA LEU A 30 -14.40 -14.65 -12.10
C LEU A 30 -13.60 -15.95 -12.25
N LEU A 31 -12.56 -15.90 -13.09
CA LEU A 31 -11.68 -17.04 -13.32
C LEU A 31 -10.88 -17.35 -12.04
N PRO A 32 -10.93 -18.60 -11.52
CA PRO A 32 -10.21 -18.97 -10.30
C PRO A 32 -8.71 -18.66 -10.37
N GLU A 33 -8.13 -18.84 -11.55
CA GLU A 33 -6.71 -18.56 -11.82
C GLU A 33 -6.37 -17.08 -11.61
N ILE A 34 -7.19 -16.17 -12.14
CA ILE A 34 -6.98 -14.72 -11.96
C ILE A 34 -7.11 -14.37 -10.48
N VAL A 35 -8.17 -14.84 -9.81
CA VAL A 35 -8.43 -14.54 -8.39
C VAL A 35 -7.28 -15.04 -7.49
N GLN A 36 -6.73 -16.21 -7.79
CA GLN A 36 -5.58 -16.78 -7.07
C GLN A 36 -4.29 -15.94 -7.24
N TRP A 37 -4.11 -15.30 -8.40
CA TRP A 37 -2.96 -14.42 -8.67
C TRP A 37 -3.13 -12.97 -8.21
N THR A 38 -4.36 -12.53 -7.93
CA THR A 38 -4.63 -11.15 -7.49
C THR A 38 -3.83 -10.76 -6.24
N ALA A 39 -3.85 -11.60 -5.20
CA ALA A 39 -3.13 -11.33 -3.96
C ALA A 39 -1.61 -11.26 -4.10
N PRO A 40 -0.91 -12.27 -4.68
CA PRO A 40 0.54 -12.19 -4.86
C PRO A 40 0.95 -11.04 -5.78
N ALA A 41 0.21 -10.78 -6.88
CA ALA A 41 0.53 -9.67 -7.77
C ALA A 41 0.43 -8.31 -7.05
N ALA A 42 -0.63 -8.10 -6.26
CA ALA A 42 -0.81 -6.86 -5.51
C ALA A 42 0.25 -6.67 -4.41
N LEU A 43 0.63 -7.74 -3.71
CA LEU A 43 1.69 -7.71 -2.68
C LEU A 43 3.08 -7.47 -3.29
N VAL A 44 3.41 -8.10 -4.42
CA VAL A 44 4.67 -7.87 -5.14
C VAL A 44 4.74 -6.43 -5.65
N LEU A 45 3.65 -5.91 -6.22
CA LEU A 45 3.60 -4.51 -6.64
C LEU A 45 3.73 -3.57 -5.44
N SER A 46 3.14 -3.91 -4.29
CA SER A 46 3.32 -3.15 -3.04
C SER A 46 4.79 -3.12 -2.60
N VAL A 47 5.53 -4.23 -2.73
CA VAL A 47 6.98 -4.28 -2.48
C VAL A 47 7.71 -3.31 -3.41
N ILE A 48 7.39 -3.30 -4.70
CA ILE A 48 8.01 -2.37 -5.66
C ILE A 48 7.72 -0.91 -5.27
N LEU A 49 6.51 -0.59 -4.83
CA LEU A 49 6.14 0.75 -4.38
C LEU A 49 6.89 1.23 -3.14
N THR A 50 7.51 0.33 -2.35
CA THR A 50 8.32 0.73 -1.18
C THR A 50 9.57 1.54 -1.55
N PHE A 51 10.04 1.42 -2.79
CA PHE A 51 11.22 2.14 -3.29
C PHE A 51 10.89 3.55 -3.79
N PHE A 52 9.60 3.87 -3.99
CA PHE A 52 9.17 5.20 -4.40
C PHE A 52 8.99 6.12 -3.17
N PRO A 53 9.07 7.45 -3.34
CA PRO A 53 8.71 8.40 -2.29
C PRO A 53 7.28 8.17 -1.80
N TRP A 54 7.07 8.07 -0.49
CA TRP A 54 5.76 7.92 0.14
C TRP A 54 5.23 9.25 0.69
N ASN A 55 6.14 10.10 1.15
CA ASN A 55 5.86 11.47 1.55
C ASN A 55 7.01 12.39 1.11
N GLY A 56 6.73 13.68 1.06
CA GLY A 56 7.74 14.68 0.78
C GLY A 56 7.22 16.11 0.83
N ILE A 57 8.15 17.03 0.60
CA ILE A 57 7.95 18.48 0.49
C ILE A 57 8.05 18.84 -0.99
N TYR A 58 6.97 19.38 -1.57
CA TYR A 58 6.82 19.64 -3.00
C TYR A 58 6.46 21.11 -3.33
N PRO A 59 7.27 22.12 -2.95
CA PRO A 59 7.02 23.51 -3.31
C PRO A 59 6.99 23.67 -4.83
N GLY A 60 5.90 24.23 -5.35
CA GLY A 60 5.68 24.36 -6.80
C GLY A 60 5.64 23.02 -7.55
N GLY A 61 5.36 21.90 -6.87
CA GLY A 61 5.30 20.56 -7.46
C GLY A 61 6.65 19.84 -7.59
N HIS A 62 7.75 20.43 -7.11
CA HIS A 62 9.08 19.83 -7.17
C HIS A 62 9.48 19.21 -5.83
N GLY A 63 9.77 17.90 -5.82
CA GLY A 63 10.21 17.21 -4.61
C GLY A 63 11.57 17.72 -4.13
N VAL A 64 11.58 18.46 -3.02
CA VAL A 64 12.80 18.95 -2.39
C VAL A 64 13.34 17.94 -1.38
N TYR A 65 12.47 17.48 -0.49
CA TYR A 65 12.79 16.42 0.47
C TYR A 65 11.78 15.31 0.29
N THR A 66 12.25 14.09 0.08
CA THR A 66 11.38 12.94 -0.17
C THR A 66 11.82 11.74 0.66
N GLN A 67 10.85 11.03 1.22
CA GLN A 67 11.11 9.86 2.06
C GLN A 67 10.32 8.67 1.53
N SER A 68 11.02 7.58 1.22
CA SER A 68 10.43 6.30 0.85
C SER A 68 10.11 5.47 2.11
N ALA A 69 9.49 4.30 1.94
CA ALA A 69 9.25 3.38 3.05
C ALA A 69 10.54 2.99 3.77
N TRP A 70 11.61 2.72 3.00
CA TRP A 70 12.94 2.40 3.52
C TRP A 70 13.59 3.61 4.20
N GLY A 71 13.40 4.81 3.64
CA GLY A 71 13.83 6.05 4.29
C GLY A 71 13.19 6.22 5.67
N SER A 72 11.88 6.01 5.76
CA SER A 72 11.14 6.06 7.03
C SER A 72 11.62 5.03 8.06
N LEU A 73 11.97 3.81 7.62
CA LEU A 73 12.53 2.78 8.49
C LEU A 73 13.86 3.21 9.14
N PHE A 74 14.72 3.90 8.41
CA PHE A 74 16.06 4.27 8.89
C PHE A 74 16.20 5.74 9.31
N GLY A 75 15.10 6.49 9.38
CA GLY A 75 15.14 7.92 9.68
C GLY A 75 15.91 8.73 8.62
N SER A 76 15.87 8.30 7.36
CA SER A 76 16.57 8.97 6.25
C SER A 76 15.59 9.48 5.19
N TYR A 77 16.06 10.43 4.38
CA TYR A 77 15.33 11.00 3.26
C TYR A 77 16.31 11.43 2.16
N SER A 78 15.78 11.64 0.96
CA SER A 78 16.52 12.16 -0.19
C SER A 78 16.31 13.65 -0.33
N THR A 79 17.36 14.39 -0.66
CA THR A 79 17.37 15.85 -0.78
C THR A 79 17.69 16.26 -2.22
N ASN A 80 16.93 17.21 -2.77
CA ASN A 80 17.25 17.90 -4.01
C ASN A 80 18.11 19.13 -3.71
N PRO A 81 19.39 19.19 -4.15
CA PRO A 81 20.30 20.28 -3.81
C PRO A 81 19.81 21.67 -4.22
N ASN A 82 19.05 21.79 -5.32
CA ASN A 82 18.56 23.09 -5.77
C ASN A 82 17.40 23.58 -4.90
N GLY A 83 16.53 22.67 -4.46
CA GLY A 83 15.44 23.01 -3.56
C GLY A 83 15.94 23.32 -2.14
N ASP A 84 16.95 22.58 -1.66
CA ASP A 84 17.55 22.84 -0.34
C ASP A 84 18.25 24.21 -0.28
N LYS A 85 18.86 24.69 -1.38
CA LYS A 85 19.40 26.07 -1.42
C LYS A 85 18.33 27.15 -1.17
N VAL A 86 17.08 26.87 -1.53
CA VAL A 86 15.94 27.78 -1.36
C VAL A 86 15.32 27.62 0.03
N LEU A 87 15.05 26.39 0.46
CA LEU A 87 14.35 26.11 1.72
C LEU A 87 15.27 26.07 2.96
N LYS A 88 16.51 25.62 2.79
CA LYS A 88 17.57 25.54 3.81
C LYS A 88 17.19 24.77 5.08
N PHE A 89 16.28 23.81 5.00
CA PHE A 89 15.90 23.01 6.17
C PHE A 89 16.97 22.00 6.60
N ASP A 90 17.82 21.52 5.67
CA ASP A 90 18.93 20.62 6.03
C ASP A 90 20.19 21.40 6.46
N THR A 91 20.18 22.73 6.33
CA THR A 91 21.24 23.57 6.89
C THR A 91 21.08 23.65 8.41
N LYS A 92 22.20 23.53 9.14
CA LYS A 92 22.18 23.67 10.60
C LYS A 92 21.67 25.05 11.00
N ASP A 93 20.68 25.08 11.88
CA ASP A 93 20.18 26.30 12.50
C ASP A 93 21.21 26.91 13.47
N ASP A 94 20.88 28.04 14.08
CA ASP A 94 21.73 28.70 15.09
C ASP A 94 22.03 27.81 16.31
N LYS A 95 21.23 26.76 16.53
CA LYS A 95 21.38 25.76 17.59
C LYS A 95 22.15 24.51 17.10
N GLY A 96 22.65 24.52 15.87
CA GLY A 96 23.41 23.44 15.25
C GLY A 96 22.57 22.23 14.82
N LYS A 97 21.24 22.33 14.81
CA LYS A 97 20.31 21.27 14.42
C LYS A 97 19.90 21.41 12.96
N SER A 98 19.87 20.29 12.25
CA SER A 98 19.35 20.18 10.88
C SER A 98 18.04 19.39 10.87
N LEU A 99 17.25 19.51 9.80
CA LEU A 99 16.09 18.64 9.58
C LEU A 99 16.45 17.15 9.70
N ARG A 100 17.66 16.76 9.28
CA ARG A 100 18.13 15.37 9.38
C ARG A 100 18.26 14.85 10.80
N ASP A 101 18.55 15.73 11.77
CA ASP A 101 18.66 15.34 13.18
C ASP A 101 17.27 15.06 13.81
N ASP A 102 16.22 15.66 13.26
CA ASP A 102 14.84 15.53 13.73
C ASP A 102 14.07 14.38 13.03
N VAL A 103 14.57 13.85 11.92
CA VAL A 103 13.95 12.70 11.24
C VAL A 103 14.35 11.40 11.93
N HIS A 104 13.40 10.80 12.66
CA HIS A 104 13.64 9.58 13.41
C HIS A 104 13.18 8.31 12.69
N THR A 105 13.81 7.19 13.07
CA THR A 105 13.40 5.83 12.70
C THR A 105 11.96 5.56 13.09
N ASN A 106 11.20 4.97 12.17
CA ASN A 106 9.84 4.56 12.42
C ASN A 106 9.72 3.07 12.80
N TRP A 107 9.33 2.79 14.03
CA TRP A 107 9.21 1.42 14.53
C TRP A 107 8.09 0.61 13.83
N LEU A 108 7.00 1.25 13.38
CA LEU A 108 5.92 0.57 12.66
C LEU A 108 6.43 0.06 11.31
N MET A 109 7.29 0.85 10.65
CA MET A 109 7.93 0.43 9.40
C MET A 109 8.88 -0.75 9.58
N LEU A 110 9.48 -0.91 10.78
CA LEU A 110 10.32 -2.06 11.12
C LEU A 110 9.53 -3.36 11.16
N LEU A 111 8.27 -3.33 11.57
CA LEU A 111 7.38 -4.50 11.49
C LEU A 111 6.81 -4.68 10.09
N TYR A 112 6.38 -3.58 9.46
CA TYR A 112 5.70 -3.60 8.17
C TYR A 112 6.59 -4.12 7.04
N LEU A 113 7.82 -3.61 6.88
CA LEU A 113 8.66 -3.95 5.71
C LEU A 113 9.06 -5.44 5.66
N PRO A 114 9.62 -6.04 6.73
CA PRO A 114 9.89 -7.48 6.76
C PRO A 114 8.61 -8.30 6.63
N GLY A 115 7.53 -7.89 7.30
CA GLY A 115 6.22 -8.55 7.21
C GLY A 115 5.66 -8.57 5.79
N LEU A 116 5.76 -7.45 5.06
CA LEU A 116 5.38 -7.34 3.65
C LEU A 116 6.21 -8.28 2.77
N LEU A 117 7.54 -8.30 2.94
CA LEU A 117 8.42 -9.17 2.16
C LEU A 117 8.08 -10.65 2.37
N VAL A 118 7.95 -11.08 3.63
CA VAL A 118 7.58 -12.45 3.98
C VAL A 118 6.21 -12.80 3.41
N THR A 119 5.22 -11.92 3.58
CA THR A 119 3.84 -12.16 3.10
C THR A 119 3.78 -12.24 1.58
N ALA A 120 4.52 -11.38 0.85
CA ALA A 120 4.61 -11.42 -0.60
C ALA A 120 5.25 -12.72 -1.10
N VAL A 121 6.38 -13.14 -0.49
CA VAL A 121 7.05 -14.40 -0.83
C VAL A 121 6.13 -15.59 -0.56
N LEU A 122 5.49 -15.65 0.61
CA LEU A 122 4.54 -16.72 0.95
C LEU A 122 3.36 -16.76 -0.02
N ALA A 123 2.80 -15.61 -0.39
CA ALA A 123 1.69 -15.54 -1.34
C ALA A 123 2.08 -16.13 -2.72
N VAL A 124 3.26 -15.76 -3.23
CA VAL A 124 3.78 -16.31 -4.50
C VAL A 124 4.03 -17.82 -4.38
N LEU A 125 4.75 -18.25 -3.33
CA LEU A 125 5.05 -19.66 -3.11
C LEU A 125 3.79 -20.52 -3.00
N PHE A 126 2.81 -20.10 -2.19
CA PHE A 126 1.54 -20.82 -2.02
C PHE A 126 0.68 -20.87 -3.27
N THR A 127 0.80 -19.87 -4.15
CA THR A 127 0.12 -19.87 -5.44
C THR A 127 0.77 -20.84 -6.43
N ILE A 128 2.10 -20.93 -6.47
CA ILE A 128 2.84 -21.78 -7.41
C ILE A 128 2.96 -23.23 -6.91
N LEU A 129 2.89 -23.46 -5.61
CA LEU A 129 3.09 -24.77 -4.96
C LEU A 129 2.33 -25.94 -5.61
N PRO A 130 1.05 -25.83 -6.00
CA PRO A 130 0.34 -26.93 -6.66
C PRO A 130 0.97 -27.35 -8.00
N ALA A 131 1.56 -26.41 -8.73
CA ALA A 131 2.23 -26.68 -10.00
C ALA A 131 3.56 -27.40 -9.81
N LEU A 132 4.24 -27.19 -8.67
CA LEU A 132 5.56 -27.78 -8.40
C LEU A 132 5.50 -29.25 -7.98
N LYS A 133 4.32 -29.78 -7.61
CA LYS A 133 4.12 -31.17 -7.15
C LYS A 133 5.10 -31.60 -6.04
N LEU A 134 5.56 -30.66 -5.21
CA LEU A 134 6.51 -30.93 -4.14
C LEU A 134 5.83 -31.70 -3.00
N LYS A 135 6.48 -32.76 -2.52
CA LYS A 135 6.05 -33.49 -1.32
C LYS A 135 6.42 -32.67 -0.08
N LEU A 136 5.42 -32.00 0.49
CA LEU A 136 5.62 -31.24 1.72
C LEU A 136 5.66 -32.15 2.96
N PRO A 137 6.42 -31.77 4.00
CA PRO A 137 6.39 -32.46 5.30
C PRO A 137 4.95 -32.57 5.85
N PRO A 138 4.55 -33.70 6.47
CA PRO A 138 3.20 -33.88 7.01
C PRO A 138 2.70 -32.73 7.92
N PRO A 139 3.52 -32.11 8.78
CA PRO A 139 3.07 -30.99 9.61
C PRO A 139 2.57 -29.78 8.81
N ILE A 140 3.11 -29.53 7.61
CA ILE A 140 2.75 -28.37 6.78
C ILE A 140 1.47 -28.66 5.99
N GLN A 141 1.21 -29.91 5.64
CA GLN A 141 0.06 -30.30 4.82
C GLN A 141 -1.28 -29.91 5.47
N ALA A 142 -1.38 -29.99 6.80
CA ALA A 142 -2.57 -29.60 7.55
C ALA A 142 -2.95 -28.12 7.37
N TYR A 143 -1.98 -27.25 7.08
CA TYR A 143 -2.19 -25.81 6.92
C TYR A 143 -2.44 -25.38 5.47
N LEU A 144 -2.20 -26.26 4.48
CA LEU A 144 -2.37 -25.93 3.06
C LEU A 144 -3.78 -25.46 2.67
N PRO A 145 -4.88 -26.00 3.23
CA PRO A 145 -6.22 -25.49 2.93
C PRO A 145 -6.42 -24.03 3.40
N TRP A 146 -5.68 -23.61 4.43
CA TRP A 146 -5.77 -22.29 5.05
C TRP A 146 -4.76 -21.29 4.50
N ARG A 147 -3.95 -21.68 3.51
CA ARG A 147 -2.86 -20.85 2.98
C ARG A 147 -3.30 -19.45 2.56
N MET A 148 -4.40 -19.33 1.83
CA MET A 148 -4.91 -18.02 1.40
C MET A 148 -5.62 -17.26 2.53
N ALA A 149 -6.19 -17.96 3.52
CA ALA A 149 -6.74 -17.32 4.71
C ALA A 149 -5.61 -16.67 5.55
N LEU A 150 -4.47 -17.36 5.65
CA LEU A 150 -3.27 -16.81 6.29
C LEU A 150 -2.77 -15.56 5.55
N ILE A 151 -2.68 -15.59 4.21
CA ILE A 151 -2.30 -14.41 3.42
C ILE A 151 -3.28 -13.26 3.61
N ALA A 152 -4.59 -13.52 3.64
CA ALA A 152 -5.60 -12.50 3.90
C ALA A 152 -5.42 -11.87 5.29
N ALA A 153 -5.20 -12.68 6.32
CA ALA A 153 -5.00 -12.21 7.69
C ALA A 153 -3.70 -11.40 7.86
N LEU A 154 -2.59 -11.86 7.28
CA LEU A 154 -1.32 -11.12 7.26
C LEU A 154 -1.45 -9.81 6.50
N SER A 155 -2.11 -9.83 5.34
CA SER A 155 -2.35 -8.61 4.55
C SER A 155 -3.20 -7.61 5.33
N LEU A 156 -4.25 -8.06 6.04
CA LEU A 156 -5.08 -7.22 6.90
C LEU A 156 -4.28 -6.58 8.03
N LEU A 157 -3.40 -7.35 8.69
CA LEU A 157 -2.51 -6.83 9.73
C LEU A 157 -1.57 -5.76 9.16
N LEU A 158 -0.95 -6.03 8.01
CA LEU A 158 -0.07 -5.07 7.33
C LEU A 158 -0.80 -3.80 6.90
N THR A 159 -2.03 -3.91 6.40
CA THR A 159 -2.90 -2.75 6.11
C THR A 159 -3.13 -1.94 7.37
N GLY A 160 -3.46 -2.59 8.48
CA GLY A 160 -3.68 -1.92 9.77
C GLY A 160 -2.44 -1.12 10.21
N ILE A 161 -1.25 -1.72 10.12
CA ILE A 161 0.02 -1.05 10.43
C ILE A 161 0.25 0.15 9.49
N LEU A 162 0.04 -0.02 8.18
CA LEU A 162 0.26 1.02 7.18
C LEU A 162 -0.73 2.19 7.31
N CYS A 163 -2.00 1.91 7.60
CA CYS A 163 -3.01 2.93 7.88
C CYS A 163 -2.68 3.70 9.17
N LEU A 164 -2.32 2.98 10.25
CA LEU A 164 -1.89 3.61 11.49
C LEU A 164 -0.66 4.50 11.28
N GLN A 165 0.29 4.03 10.48
CA GLN A 165 1.47 4.80 10.10
C GLN A 165 1.11 6.06 9.30
N SER A 166 0.16 5.95 8.38
CA SER A 166 -0.31 7.09 7.58
C SER A 166 -1.05 8.13 8.41
N ILE A 167 -1.74 7.72 9.49
CA ILE A 167 -2.41 8.62 10.45
C ILE A 167 -1.39 9.30 11.38
N ARG A 168 -0.39 8.57 11.88
CA ARG A 168 0.64 9.14 12.78
C ARG A 168 1.65 10.05 12.09
N GLY A 169 1.67 10.04 10.76
CA GLY A 169 2.65 10.76 9.96
C GLY A 169 3.99 10.02 9.85
N PHE A 170 4.75 10.38 8.83
CA PHE A 170 6.09 9.87 8.58
C PHE A 170 7.14 10.74 9.29
N GLY A 171 8.33 10.19 9.53
CA GLY A 171 9.39 10.90 10.25
C GLY A 171 9.73 12.27 9.65
N LEU A 172 9.86 12.35 8.33
CA LEU A 172 10.09 13.62 7.62
C LEU A 172 8.91 14.59 7.80
N GLN A 173 7.67 14.10 7.72
CA GLN A 173 6.48 14.95 7.87
C GLN A 173 6.43 15.54 9.29
N ASN A 174 6.62 14.71 10.30
CA ASN A 174 6.57 15.11 11.70
C ASN A 174 7.72 16.07 12.07
N ALA A 175 8.92 15.85 11.52
CA ALA A 175 10.06 16.74 11.72
C ALA A 175 9.80 18.15 11.14
N VAL A 176 9.25 18.23 9.93
CA VAL A 176 8.90 19.50 9.28
C VAL A 176 7.80 20.22 10.05
N GLU A 177 6.75 19.49 10.44
CA GLU A 177 5.67 20.06 11.26
C GLU A 177 6.20 20.59 12.59
N ALA A 178 7.12 19.88 13.24
CA ALA A 178 7.76 20.35 14.47
C ALA A 178 8.60 21.62 14.26
N GLN A 179 9.32 21.74 13.14
CA GLN A 179 10.08 22.97 12.82
C GLN A 179 9.15 24.17 12.58
N ILE A 180 8.04 23.98 11.88
CA ILE A 180 7.02 25.04 11.71
C ILE A 180 6.45 25.42 13.08
N ASP A 181 6.11 24.45 13.92
CA ASP A 181 5.55 24.72 15.24
C ASP A 181 6.52 25.52 16.13
N LEU A 182 7.82 25.25 16.03
CA LEU A 182 8.86 26.03 16.70
C LEU A 182 8.98 27.45 16.15
N GLN A 183 8.87 27.65 14.84
CA GLN A 183 8.91 28.99 14.23
C GLN A 183 7.76 29.87 14.70
N PHE A 184 6.56 29.29 14.83
CA PHE A 184 5.35 30.01 15.24
C PHE A 184 5.09 29.94 16.76
N GLN A 185 6.01 29.40 17.57
CA GLN A 185 5.78 29.22 19.00
C GLN A 185 5.50 30.55 19.73
N LYS A 186 6.22 31.63 19.39
CA LYS A 186 6.01 32.94 20.00
C LYS A 186 4.65 33.53 19.65
N ASP A 187 4.28 33.49 18.36
CA ASP A 187 2.97 33.96 17.88
C ASP A 187 1.82 33.22 18.60
N ARG A 188 2.01 31.92 18.90
CA ARG A 188 1.04 31.13 19.67
C ARG A 188 0.91 31.60 21.11
N GLU A 189 2.02 31.94 21.77
CA GLU A 189 2.04 32.41 23.16
C GLU A 189 1.48 33.84 23.29
N GLU A 190 1.61 34.65 22.24
CA GLU A 190 1.09 36.02 22.17
C GLU A 190 -0.41 36.09 21.85
N ALA A 191 -0.95 35.12 21.09
CA ALA A 191 -2.36 35.04 20.72
C ALA A 191 -3.24 34.70 21.93
N LYS A 192 -3.94 35.69 22.48
CA LYS A 192 -4.79 35.54 23.68
C LYS A 192 -6.28 35.61 23.37
N THR A 193 -6.65 36.26 22.27
CA THR A 193 -8.04 36.40 21.83
C THR A 193 -8.41 35.35 20.78
N GLY A 194 -9.71 35.07 20.63
CA GLY A 194 -10.19 34.11 19.63
C GLY A 194 -9.79 34.49 18.19
N GLU A 195 -9.83 35.78 17.85
CA GLU A 195 -9.42 36.29 16.53
C GLU A 195 -7.91 36.14 16.29
N GLU A 196 -7.08 36.39 17.31
CA GLU A 196 -5.63 36.18 17.22
C GLU A 196 -5.27 34.69 17.06
N ILE A 197 -5.97 33.80 17.76
CA ILE A 197 -5.80 32.36 17.64
C ILE A 197 -6.15 31.92 16.22
N GLU A 198 -7.28 32.36 15.68
CA GLU A 198 -7.70 32.01 14.32
C GLU A 198 -6.67 32.53 13.28
N ARG A 199 -6.17 33.76 13.46
CA ARG A 199 -5.14 34.33 12.59
C ARG A 199 -3.82 33.57 12.66
N PHE A 200 -3.42 33.14 13.86
CA PHE A 200 -2.26 32.28 14.07
C PHE A 200 -2.44 30.93 13.35
N GLU A 201 -3.59 30.28 13.50
CA GLU A 201 -3.89 29.01 12.85
C GLU A 201 -3.88 29.12 11.32
N MET A 202 -4.44 30.20 10.77
CA MET A 202 -4.37 30.50 9.34
C MET A 202 -2.93 30.67 8.84
N ARG A 203 -2.08 31.42 9.57
CA ARG A 203 -0.67 31.63 9.19
C ARG A 203 0.14 30.33 9.23
N ARG A 204 -0.04 29.55 10.31
CA ARG A 204 0.59 28.23 10.45
C ARG A 204 0.13 27.28 9.35
N GLY A 205 -1.17 27.27 9.05
CA GLY A 205 -1.76 26.48 7.96
C GLY A 205 -1.18 26.86 6.60
N ALA A 206 -1.13 28.16 6.29
CA ALA A 206 -0.56 28.67 5.05
C ALA A 206 0.94 28.33 4.92
N ALA A 207 1.71 28.41 6.00
CA ALA A 207 3.11 28.01 6.00
C ALA A 207 3.26 26.51 5.68
N LYS A 208 2.46 25.65 6.33
CA LYS A 208 2.45 24.20 6.05
C LYS A 208 2.06 23.89 4.61
N GLU A 209 1.03 24.54 4.09
CA GLU A 209 0.56 24.36 2.73
C GLU A 209 1.59 24.86 1.69
N SER A 210 2.27 25.98 1.97
CA SER A 210 3.30 26.53 1.07
C SER A 210 4.47 25.58 0.81
N LEU A 211 4.74 24.67 1.73
CA LEU A 211 5.77 23.63 1.58
C LEU A 211 5.30 22.46 0.70
N GLY A 212 4.01 22.34 0.38
CA GLY A 212 3.47 21.21 -0.36
C GLY A 212 3.77 19.89 0.35
N LEU A 213 3.55 19.84 1.66
CA LEU A 213 3.79 18.65 2.47
C LEU A 213 2.70 17.62 2.19
N GLU A 214 3.02 16.61 1.39
CA GLU A 214 2.02 15.67 0.86
C GLU A 214 2.46 14.21 0.97
N GLN A 215 1.48 13.35 1.16
CA GLN A 215 1.60 11.92 0.91
C GLN A 215 1.38 11.64 -0.58
N THR A 216 2.33 10.95 -1.19
CA THR A 216 2.37 10.72 -2.63
C THR A 216 1.35 9.66 -3.07
N THR A 217 1.13 9.59 -4.38
CA THR A 217 0.33 8.53 -5.02
C THR A 217 0.87 7.13 -4.74
N ALA A 218 2.18 6.96 -4.54
CA ALA A 218 2.77 5.66 -4.26
C ALA A 218 2.30 5.08 -2.92
N ASN A 219 2.23 5.90 -1.87
CA ASN A 219 1.68 5.48 -0.57
C ASN A 219 0.20 5.09 -0.69
N ARG A 220 -0.60 5.94 -1.35
CA ARG A 220 -2.04 5.69 -1.57
C ARG A 220 -2.28 4.39 -2.35
N LEU A 221 -1.47 4.15 -3.39
CA LEU A 221 -1.55 2.94 -4.18
C LEU A 221 -1.11 1.71 -3.39
N ALA A 222 -0.08 1.81 -2.55
CA ALA A 222 0.33 0.71 -1.67
C ALA A 222 -0.80 0.30 -0.71
N ILE A 223 -1.51 1.27 -0.10
CA ILE A 223 -2.70 1.01 0.73
C ILE A 223 -3.79 0.31 -0.09
N LEU A 224 -4.13 0.84 -1.27
CA LEU A 224 -5.13 0.24 -2.15
C LEU A 224 -4.77 -1.21 -2.52
N LEU A 225 -3.51 -1.47 -2.87
CA LEU A 225 -3.05 -2.80 -3.23
C LEU A 225 -3.13 -3.80 -2.07
N HIS A 226 -2.97 -3.36 -0.82
CA HIS A 226 -3.22 -4.24 0.31
C HIS A 226 -4.71 -4.62 0.42
N PHE A 227 -5.63 -3.68 0.21
CA PHE A 227 -7.07 -4.01 0.14
C PHE A 227 -7.37 -4.99 -0.99
N VAL A 228 -6.79 -4.77 -2.18
CA VAL A 228 -6.90 -5.70 -3.31
C VAL A 228 -6.34 -7.08 -2.95
N ALA A 229 -5.22 -7.15 -2.23
CA ALA A 229 -4.64 -8.41 -1.78
C ALA A 229 -5.56 -9.16 -0.80
N ILE A 230 -6.17 -8.45 0.16
CA ILE A 230 -7.15 -9.03 1.10
C ILE A 230 -8.35 -9.59 0.33
N ILE A 231 -8.93 -8.81 -0.57
CA ILE A 231 -10.08 -9.22 -1.37
C ILE A 231 -9.74 -10.43 -2.25
N GLY A 232 -8.59 -10.42 -2.93
CA GLY A 232 -8.14 -11.54 -3.77
C GLY A 232 -7.91 -12.81 -2.97
N ALA A 233 -7.25 -12.71 -1.81
CA ALA A 233 -6.99 -13.85 -0.94
C ALA A 233 -8.28 -14.42 -0.32
N ALA A 234 -9.16 -13.55 0.20
CA ALA A 234 -10.47 -13.96 0.73
C ALA A 234 -11.37 -14.56 -0.37
N GLY A 235 -11.39 -13.96 -1.56
CA GLY A 235 -12.08 -14.48 -2.73
C GLY A 235 -11.61 -15.90 -3.07
N THR A 236 -10.30 -16.15 -3.04
CA THR A 236 -9.74 -17.49 -3.26
C THR A 236 -10.22 -18.49 -2.20
N VAL A 237 -10.22 -18.12 -0.91
CA VAL A 237 -10.75 -18.97 0.17
C VAL A 237 -12.23 -19.33 -0.06
N LEU A 238 -13.04 -18.35 -0.44
CA LEU A 238 -14.46 -18.55 -0.72
C LEU A 238 -14.68 -19.46 -1.93
N MET A 239 -13.85 -19.35 -2.96
CA MET A 239 -13.92 -20.23 -4.14
C MET A 239 -13.55 -21.67 -3.82
N VAL A 240 -12.49 -21.90 -3.03
CA VAL A 240 -12.09 -23.25 -2.60
C VAL A 240 -13.19 -23.92 -1.78
N ARG A 241 -13.85 -23.17 -0.90
CA ARG A 241 -14.99 -23.69 -0.10
C ARG A 241 -16.22 -24.03 -0.94
N ARG A 242 -16.30 -23.55 -2.19
CA ARG A 242 -17.42 -23.78 -3.09
C ARG A 242 -17.30 -25.06 -3.93
N SER A 243 -16.17 -25.79 -3.85
CA SER A 243 -15.83 -27.11 -4.44
C SER A 243 -16.47 -27.45 -5.79
N ASP A 244 -17.80 -27.62 -5.82
CA ASP A 244 -18.56 -28.20 -6.94
C ASP A 244 -19.44 -27.16 -7.67
N LYS A 245 -19.43 -25.90 -7.24
CA LYS A 245 -20.23 -24.84 -7.87
C LYS A 245 -19.49 -24.21 -9.04
N PRO A 246 -20.17 -23.86 -10.15
CA PRO A 246 -19.54 -23.11 -11.23
C PRO A 246 -18.97 -21.78 -10.71
N PRO A 247 -17.92 -21.24 -11.35
CA PRO A 247 -17.32 -19.96 -10.97
C PRO A 247 -18.37 -18.86 -10.87
N PRO A 248 -18.27 -17.95 -9.88
CA PRO A 248 -19.19 -16.82 -9.79
C PRO A 248 -19.10 -15.98 -11.07
N ARG A 249 -20.27 -15.62 -11.59
CA ARG A 249 -20.43 -14.74 -12.74
C ARG A 249 -21.21 -13.51 -12.29
N ILE A 250 -20.79 -12.35 -12.78
CA ILE A 250 -21.56 -11.12 -12.65
C ILE A 250 -22.13 -10.85 -14.03
N GLU A 251 -23.45 -10.78 -14.13
CA GLU A 251 -24.19 -10.60 -15.37
C GLU A 251 -25.07 -9.35 -15.24
N VAL A 252 -25.00 -8.48 -16.25
CA VAL A 252 -25.87 -7.31 -16.41
C VAL A 252 -26.81 -7.60 -17.57
N MET A 253 -28.12 -7.47 -17.34
CA MET A 253 -29.18 -7.81 -18.29
C MET A 253 -30.06 -6.57 -18.56
N TRP A 254 -30.42 -6.33 -19.83
CA TRP A 254 -31.32 -5.24 -20.24
C TRP A 254 -32.17 -5.55 -21.48
#